data_AF-A0A151RJQ3-F1
#
_entry.id   AF-A0A151RJQ3-F1
#
_cell.length_a   1.000
_cell.length_b   1.000
_cell.length_c   1.000
_cell.angle_alpha   90.00
_cell.angle_beta   90.00
_cell.angle_gamma   90.00
#
_symmetry.space_group_name_H-M   'P 1'
#
loop_
_entity.id
_entity.type
_entity.pdbx_description
1 polymer ?
#
loop_
_entity_poly.entity_id
_entity_poly.type
_entity_poly.pdbx_seq_one_letter_code
_entity_poly.pdbx_strand_id
1 'polypeptide(L)'
;MAGNNKKLREIEWVLDSGASHHMTPCLSLLKAVQKIDKPLYVTVPIGSAILVESMGYIDLNKNIKLENVLFVPQFSRNLISMHKLARDSNCILTHDENHCVLQD
;
A
#
# COMPACT_ATOMS: atom_id res chain seq x y z
N MET A 1 -32.91 20.53 10.23
CA MET A 1 -32.06 19.33 10.43
C MET A 1 -31.54 18.92 9.06
N ALA A 2 -30.39 19.48 8.62
CA ALA A 2 -29.77 19.10 7.36
C ALA A 2 -28.76 17.99 7.66
N GLY A 3 -28.99 16.81 7.09
CA GLY A 3 -28.12 15.66 7.25
C GLY A 3 -26.74 15.96 6.70
N ASN A 4 -25.73 15.96 7.58
CA ASN A 4 -24.34 15.92 7.19
C ASN A 4 -24.06 14.58 6.50
N ASN A 5 -24.21 14.54 5.17
CA ASN A 5 -23.64 13.50 4.34
C ASN A 5 -22.11 13.60 4.45
N LYS A 6 -21.53 12.97 5.48
CA LYS A 6 -20.10 12.69 5.51
C LYS A 6 -19.82 11.75 4.33
N LYS A 7 -19.41 12.33 3.20
CA LYS A 7 -18.75 11.58 2.13
C LYS A 7 -17.59 10.83 2.83
N LEU A 8 -17.70 9.50 2.93
CA LEU A 8 -16.57 8.68 3.35
C LEU A 8 -15.45 9.03 2.37
N ARG A 9 -14.31 9.50 2.89
CA ARG A 9 -13.16 9.79 2.04
C ARG A 9 -12.75 8.46 1.41
N GLU A 10 -12.92 8.35 0.10
CA GLU A 10 -12.39 7.20 -0.63
C GLU A 10 -10.87 7.16 -0.43
N ILE A 11 -10.37 6.01 0.00
CA ILE A 11 -8.95 5.81 0.21
C ILE A 11 -8.36 5.47 -1.16
N GLU A 12 -7.64 6.44 -1.73
CA GLU A 12 -7.00 6.29 -3.03
C GLU A 12 -5.68 5.51 -2.89
N TRP A 13 -5.47 4.55 -3.79
CA TRP A 13 -4.28 3.73 -3.91
C TRP A 13 -3.66 3.91 -5.28
N VAL A 14 -2.34 4.12 -5.31
CA VAL A 14 -1.56 4.18 -6.55
C VAL A 14 -0.90 2.83 -6.77
N LEU A 15 -1.17 2.21 -7.92
CA LEU A 15 -0.40 1.07 -8.41
C LEU A 15 0.94 1.58 -8.94
N ASP A 16 2.02 1.15 -8.33
CA ASP A 16 3.37 1.65 -8.60
C ASP A 16 4.30 0.49 -8.98
N SER A 17 4.81 0.54 -10.22
CA SER A 17 5.79 -0.43 -10.72
C SER A 17 7.20 -0.19 -10.16
N GLY A 18 7.51 1.05 -9.76
CA GLY A 18 8.77 1.43 -9.13
C GLY A 18 8.81 1.14 -7.62
N ALA A 19 7.66 0.91 -6.99
CA ALA A 19 7.60 0.54 -5.58
C ALA A 19 8.01 -0.92 -5.37
N SER A 20 8.91 -1.17 -4.41
CA SER A 20 9.31 -2.51 -3.98
C SER A 20 8.39 -3.09 -2.89
N HIS A 21 7.68 -2.22 -2.16
CA HIS A 21 6.83 -2.59 -1.03
C HIS A 21 5.47 -1.90 -1.15
N HIS A 22 4.43 -2.48 -0.53
CA HIS A 22 3.20 -1.74 -0.25
C HIS A 22 3.48 -0.75 0.87
N MET A 23 3.01 0.49 0.73
CA MET A 23 3.33 1.57 1.67
C MET A 23 2.09 2.42 1.92
N THR A 24 1.90 2.86 3.16
CA THR A 24 0.85 3.82 3.51
C THR A 24 1.34 4.85 4.52
N PRO A 25 0.96 6.13 4.37
CA PRO A 25 1.16 7.13 5.41
C PRO A 25 0.08 7.10 6.49
N CYS A 26 -0.90 6.18 6.40
CA CYS A 26 -2.08 6.17 7.25
C CYS A 26 -2.12 4.91 8.14
N LEU A 27 -1.64 5.05 9.37
CA LEU A 27 -1.59 3.95 10.35
C LEU A 27 -2.96 3.32 10.62
N SER A 28 -4.04 4.12 10.59
CA SER A 28 -5.40 3.63 10.83
C SER A 28 -5.94 2.69 9.75
N LEU A 29 -5.28 2.60 8.59
CA LEU A 29 -5.63 1.62 7.56
C LEU A 29 -5.07 0.23 7.87
N LEU A 30 -3.99 0.16 8.64
CA LEU A 30 -3.30 -1.09 8.94
C LEU A 30 -4.05 -1.90 9.99
N LYS A 31 -4.12 -3.19 9.74
CA LYS A 31 -4.56 -4.21 10.70
C LYS A 31 -3.36 -5.01 11.17
N ALA A 32 -3.46 -5.53 12.40
CA ALA A 32 -2.39 -6.27 13.09
C ALA A 32 -1.01 -5.60 12.96
N VAL A 33 -0.96 -4.32 13.32
CA VAL A 33 0.28 -3.55 13.30
C VAL A 33 1.29 -4.19 14.23
N GLN A 34 2.48 -4.45 13.70
CA GLN A 34 3.63 -4.96 14.44
C GLN A 34 4.85 -4.09 14.19
N LYS A 35 5.75 -4.08 15.16
CA LYS A 35 7.07 -3.47 15.00
C LYS A 35 7.94 -4.34 14.11
N ILE A 36 8.84 -3.70 13.36
CA ILE A 36 9.84 -4.41 12.58
C ILE A 36 11.06 -4.64 13.49
N ASP A 37 11.45 -5.90 13.68
CA ASP A 37 12.52 -6.28 14.62
C ASP A 37 13.92 -5.81 14.17
N LYS A 38 14.11 -5.62 12.87
CA LYS A 38 15.37 -5.15 12.28
C LYS A 38 15.16 -3.81 11.59
N PRO A 39 16.15 -2.88 11.64
CA PRO A 39 16.05 -1.62 10.91
C PRO A 39 15.79 -1.87 9.42
N LEU A 40 14.63 -1.41 8.95
CA LEU A 40 14.27 -1.43 7.54
C LEU A 40 14.33 -0.01 6.99
N TYR A 41 15.08 0.18 5.91
CA TYR A 41 15.18 1.46 5.24
C TYR A 41 14.54 1.37 3.85
N VAL A 42 13.68 2.33 3.53
CA VAL A 42 13.10 2.48 2.20
C VAL A 42 13.73 3.70 1.54
N THR A 43 14.29 3.51 0.35
CA THR A 43 14.80 4.60 -0.48
C THR A 43 13.66 5.25 -1.25
N VAL A 44 13.55 6.57 -1.18
CA VAL A 44 12.58 7.34 -1.96
C VAL A 44 13.25 7.98 -3.18
N PRO A 45 12.48 8.39 -4.22
CA PRO A 45 13.03 8.98 -5.44
C PRO A 45 13.93 10.21 -5.23
N ILE A 46 13.79 10.92 -4.11
CA ILE A 46 14.62 12.09 -3.75
C ILE A 46 16.01 11.66 -3.22
N GLY A 47 16.29 10.35 -3.18
CA GLY A 47 17.57 9.77 -2.76
C GLY A 47 17.74 9.63 -1.25
N SER A 48 16.78 10.08 -0.45
CA SER A 48 16.79 9.86 0.99
C SER A 48 16.33 8.44 1.35
N ALA A 49 16.86 7.93 2.47
CA ALA A 49 16.42 6.68 3.07
C ALA A 49 15.56 6.99 4.30
N ILE A 50 14.40 6.34 4.39
CA ILE A 50 13.45 6.50 5.51
C ILE A 50 13.47 5.23 6.34
N LEU A 51 13.68 5.38 7.65
CA LEU A 51 13.53 4.28 8.60
C LEU A 51 12.05 3.93 8.75
N VAL A 52 11.73 2.65 8.57
CA VAL A 52 10.39 2.09 8.75
C VAL A 52 10.40 1.24 10.02
N GLU A 53 9.54 1.60 10.96
CA GLU A 53 9.50 0.97 12.29
C GLU A 53 8.32 0.00 12.47
N SER A 54 7.31 0.08 11.60
CA SER A 54 6.11 -0.74 11.72
C SER A 54 5.52 -1.13 10.37
N MET A 55 4.83 -2.27 10.38
CA MET A 55 4.09 -2.79 9.25
C MET A 55 2.83 -3.52 9.72
N GLY A 56 1.90 -3.77 8.82
CA GLY A 56 0.71 -4.57 9.07
C GLY A 56 0.16 -5.13 7.76
N TYR A 57 -1.13 -5.46 7.75
CA TYR A 57 -1.84 -5.84 6.52
C TYR A 57 -3.05 -4.95 6.26
N ILE A 58 -3.53 -4.95 5.02
CA ILE A 58 -4.73 -4.23 4.59
C ILE A 58 -5.57 -5.14 3.71
N ASP A 59 -6.87 -5.21 3.99
CA ASP A 59 -7.84 -5.84 3.10
C ASP A 59 -8.40 -4.76 2.16
N LEU A 60 -7.98 -4.74 0.89
CA LEU A 60 -8.51 -3.78 -0.10
C LEU A 60 -9.96 -4.11 -0.45
N ASN A 61 -10.24 -5.41 -0.58
CA ASN A 61 -11.57 -5.96 -0.77
C ASN A 61 -11.58 -7.42 -0.25
N LYS A 62 -12.65 -8.17 -0.53
CA LYS A 62 -12.81 -9.55 -0.07
C LYS A 62 -11.78 -10.54 -0.63
N ASN A 63 -11.14 -10.19 -1.74
CA ASN A 63 -10.26 -11.08 -2.51
C ASN A 63 -8.80 -10.64 -2.46
N ILE A 64 -8.53 -9.36 -2.23
CA ILE A 64 -7.18 -8.79 -2.27
C ILE A 64 -6.77 -8.33 -0.87
N LYS A 65 -5.79 -9.04 -0.32
CA LYS A 65 -5.10 -8.70 0.93
C LYS A 65 -3.67 -8.29 0.62
N LEU A 66 -3.29 -7.09 1.08
CA LEU A 66 -1.91 -6.62 1.04
C LEU A 66 -1.22 -7.02 2.33
N GLU A 67 -0.25 -7.93 2.25
CA GLU A 67 0.57 -8.35 3.38
C GLU A 67 1.85 -7.51 3.47
N ASN A 68 2.34 -7.31 4.70
CA ASN A 68 3.57 -6.57 4.98
C ASN A 68 3.56 -5.14 4.38
N VAL A 69 2.45 -4.42 4.58
CA VAL A 69 2.32 -3.01 4.22
C VAL A 69 3.09 -2.17 5.21
N LEU A 70 4.07 -1.41 4.71
CA LEU A 70 4.94 -0.56 5.52
C LEU A 70 4.23 0.75 5.89
N PHE A 71 4.35 1.15 7.15
CA PHE A 71 3.91 2.48 7.57
C PHE A 71 5.01 3.51 7.34
N VAL A 72 4.75 4.48 6.47
CA VAL A 72 5.71 5.53 6.09
C VAL A 72 5.01 6.90 6.17
N PRO A 73 5.01 7.56 7.35
CA PRO A 73 4.23 8.78 7.57
C PRO A 73 4.66 9.97 6.71
N GLN A 74 5.87 9.93 6.14
CA GLN A 74 6.40 10.98 5.26
C GLN A 74 5.82 10.91 3.83
N PHE A 75 5.10 9.85 3.47
CA PHE A 75 4.50 9.71 2.15
C PHE A 75 3.19 10.50 2.04
N SER A 76 2.83 10.89 0.82
CA SER A 76 1.58 11.62 0.54
C SER A 76 0.48 10.74 -0.06
N ARG A 77 0.80 9.50 -0.42
CA ARG A 77 -0.07 8.55 -1.13
C ARG A 77 0.10 7.14 -0.59
N ASN A 78 -0.96 6.34 -0.68
CA ASN A 78 -0.90 4.91 -0.46
C ASN A 78 -0.40 4.23 -1.74
N LEU A 79 0.61 3.38 -1.63
CA LEU A 79 1.24 2.72 -2.76
C LEU A 79 1.06 1.22 -2.70
N ILE A 80 0.67 0.64 -3.83
CA ILE A 80 0.66 -0.80 -4.06
C ILE A 80 1.81 -1.12 -5.02
N SER A 81 2.85 -1.78 -4.51
CA SER A 81 3.85 -2.41 -5.38
C SER A 81 3.20 -3.46 -6.28
N MET A 82 3.21 -3.21 -7.60
CA MET A 82 2.63 -4.13 -8.59
C MET A 82 3.33 -5.50 -8.57
N HIS A 83 4.66 -5.49 -8.50
CA HIS A 83 5.47 -6.70 -8.47
C HIS A 83 5.22 -7.54 -7.21
N LYS A 84 5.10 -6.89 -6.04
CA LYS A 84 4.76 -7.58 -4.79
C LYS A 84 3.33 -8.12 -4.82
N LEU A 85 2.38 -7.36 -5.35
CA LEU A 85 0.99 -7.79 -5.47
C LEU A 85 0.87 -9.05 -6.34
N ALA A 86 1.49 -9.05 -7.51
CA ALA A 86 1.51 -10.18 -8.44
C ALA A 86 2.10 -11.43 -7.78
N ARG A 87 3.28 -11.28 -7.14
CA ARG A 87 3.97 -12.38 -6.45
C ARG A 87 3.15 -12.93 -5.28
N ASP A 88 2.64 -12.07 -4.41
CA ASP A 88 1.99 -12.50 -3.17
C ASP A 88 0.58 -13.08 -3.46
N SER A 89 -0.05 -12.69 -4.56
CA SER A 89 -1.34 -13.24 -5.01
C SER A 89 -1.19 -14.44 -5.95
N ASN A 90 0.05 -14.80 -6.33
CA ASN A 90 0.35 -15.79 -7.38
C ASN A 90 -0.41 -15.51 -8.69
N CYS A 91 -0.43 -14.24 -9.10
CA CYS A 91 -1.16 -13.76 -10.28
C CYS A 91 -0.21 -13.13 -11.30
N ILE A 92 -0.62 -13.15 -12.56
CA ILE A 92 -0.09 -12.31 -13.62
C ILE A 92 -0.75 -10.92 -13.50
N LEU A 93 0.08 -9.88 -13.53
CA LEU A 93 -0.39 -8.50 -13.59
C LEU A 93 -0.06 -7.91 -14.96
N THR A 94 -1.10 -7.59 -15.73
CA THR A 94 -0.99 -6.95 -17.04
C THR A 94 -1.54 -5.54 -16.95
N HIS A 95 -0.84 -4.56 -17.53
CA HIS A 95 -1.29 -3.17 -17.55
C HIS A 95 -1.19 -2.57 -18.94
N ASP A 96 -2.13 -1.70 -19.26
CA ASP A 96 -2.11 -0.81 -20.42
C ASP A 96 -2.29 0.65 -19.95
N GLU A 97 -2.48 1.57 -20.89
CA GLU A 97 -2.66 3.00 -20.60
C GLU A 97 -3.88 3.32 -19.71
N ASN A 98 -4.89 2.45 -19.67
CA ASN A 98 -6.17 2.70 -19.03
C ASN A 98 -6.53 1.67 -17.94
N HIS A 99 -5.93 0.48 -17.98
CA HIS A 99 -6.34 -0.63 -17.13
C HIS A 99 -5.16 -1.38 -16.52
N CYS A 100 -5.42 -1.97 -15.35
CA CYS A 100 -4.58 -2.97 -14.73
C CYS A 100 -5.45 -4.20 -14.45
N VAL A 101 -5.00 -5.36 -14.94
CA VAL A 101 -5.69 -6.64 -14.81
C VAL A 101 -4.81 -7.57 -13.99
N LEU A 102 -5.39 -8.12 -12.94
CA LEU A 102 -4.82 -9.25 -12.20
C LEU A 102 -5.52 -10.52 -12.66
N GLN A 103 -4.74 -11.49 -13.11
CA GLN A 103 -5.20 -12.80 -13.59
C GLN A 103 -4.47 -13.91 -12.85
N ASP A 104 -5.18 -14.96 -12.44
CA ASP A 104 -4.64 -16.17 -11.81
C ASP A 104 -3.94 -17.12 -12.80
#